data_AF-A0A1Y3AW64-F1
#
_entry.id   AF-A0A1Y3AW64-F1
#
_cell.length_a   1.000
_cell.length_b   1.000
_cell.length_c   1.000
_cell.angle_alpha   90.00
_cell.angle_beta   90.00
_cell.angle_gamma   90.00
#
_symmetry.space_group_name_H-M   'P 1'
#
loop_
_entity.id
_entity.type
_entity.pdbx_description
1 polymer ?
#
loop_
_entity_poly.entity_id
_entity_poly.type
_entity_poly.pdbx_seq_one_letter_code
_entity_poly.pdbx_strand_id
1 'polypeptide(L)'
;MKSTLVVSGTLATTSVLAPILWYLWIVLGTANSNFYFGITLAFNIGQIFLFTDLIFAHIKREFYFNNIDLFKICKKIGKSPR
;
A
#
# COMPACT_ATOMS: atom_id res chain seq x y z
N MET A 1 -0.47 -1.49 -9.14
CA MET A 1 -0.63 -0.22 -8.42
C MET A 1 -1.56 0.69 -9.22
N LYS A 2 -2.87 0.42 -9.19
CA LYS A 2 -3.87 1.23 -9.92
C LYS A 2 -4.33 2.44 -9.09
N SER A 3 -4.17 2.38 -7.77
CA SER A 3 -4.64 3.41 -6.82
C SER A 3 -3.51 4.16 -6.11
N THR A 4 -2.31 4.22 -6.70
CA THR A 4 -1.11 4.81 -6.06
C THR A 4 -1.32 6.25 -5.61
N LEU A 5 -2.02 7.07 -6.41
CA LEU A 5 -2.30 8.47 -6.06
C LEU A 5 -3.21 8.58 -4.83
N VAL A 6 -4.21 7.71 -4.72
CA VAL A 6 -5.14 7.69 -3.59
C VAL A 6 -4.41 7.24 -2.32
N VAL A 7 -3.60 6.18 -2.40
CA VAL A 7 -2.86 5.65 -1.25
C VAL A 7 -1.81 6.65 -0.77
N SER A 8 -0.98 7.17 -1.68
CA SER A 8 0.05 8.16 -1.33
C SER A 8 -0.55 9.47 -0.83
N GLY A 9 -1.60 9.97 -1.47
CA GLY A 9 -2.33 11.16 -1.03
C GLY A 9 -2.95 10.99 0.35
N THR A 10 -3.56 9.84 0.63
CA THR A 10 -4.13 9.53 1.95
C THR A 10 -3.03 9.48 3.02
N LEU A 11 -1.91 8.81 2.76
CA LEU A 11 -0.80 8.74 3.72
C LEU A 11 -0.14 10.11 3.96
N ALA A 12 0.05 10.91 2.92
CA ALA A 12 0.65 12.24 3.04
C ALA A 12 -0.25 13.19 3.84
N THR A 13 -1.55 13.24 3.51
CA THR A 13 -2.51 14.12 4.19
C THR A 13 -2.71 13.72 5.64
N THR A 14 -2.88 12.43 5.93
CA THR A 14 -3.06 11.93 7.31
C THR A 14 -1.80 12.11 8.17
N SER A 15 -0.60 12.01 7.59
CA SER A 15 0.66 12.25 8.33
C SER A 15 0.83 13.71 8.74
N VAL A 16 0.33 14.65 7.94
CA VAL A 16 0.35 16.09 8.28
C VAL A 16 -0.79 16.45 9.25
N LEU A 17 -1.98 15.89 9.04
CA LEU A 17 -3.15 16.19 9.89
C LEU A 17 -3.05 15.55 11.28
N ALA A 18 -2.38 14.41 11.44
CA ALA A 18 -2.23 13.74 12.73
C ALA A 18 -1.61 14.64 13.82
N PRO A 19 -0.42 15.24 13.65
CA PRO A 19 0.16 16.11 14.68
C PRO A 19 -0.67 17.37 14.93
N ILE A 20 -1.35 17.90 13.90
CA ILE A 20 -2.22 19.08 14.02
C ILE A 20 -3.41 18.76 14.93
N LEU A 21 -4.13 17.67 14.64
CA LEU A 21 -5.29 17.26 15.43
C LEU A 21 -4.91 16.82 16.84
N TRP A 22 -3.74 16.19 17.00
CA TRP A 22 -3.22 15.87 18.34
C TRP A 22 -2.95 17.14 19.16
N TYR A 23 -2.31 18.15 18.55
CA TYR A 23 -2.05 19.42 19.20
C TYR A 23 -3.34 20.17 19.55
N LEU A 24 -4.32 20.21 18.63
CA LEU A 24 -5.62 20.84 18.87
C LEU A 24 -6.42 20.13 19.97
N TRP A 25 -6.31 18.80 20.07
CA TRP A 25 -7.01 18.01 21.08
C TRP A 25 -6.35 18.15 22.47
N ILE A 26 -5.04 17.95 22.56
CA ILE A 26 -4.32 17.92 23.85
C ILE A 26 -3.98 19.32 24.35
N VAL A 27 -3.46 20.19 23.48
CA VAL A 27 -2.89 21.49 23.91
C VAL A 27 -3.95 22.58 23.93
N LEU A 28 -4.73 22.72 22.85
CA LEU A 28 -5.77 23.75 22.78
C LEU A 28 -7.08 23.33 23.47
N GLY A 29 -7.35 22.03 23.59
CA GLY A 29 -8.60 21.51 24.15
C GLY A 29 -9.85 21.85 23.33
N THR A 30 -9.71 22.45 22.15
CA THR A 30 -10.82 22.89 21.30
C THR A 30 -11.32 21.80 20.36
N ALA A 31 -10.49 20.80 20.06
CA ALA A 31 -10.86 19.68 19.20
C ALA A 31 -11.22 18.42 19.98
N ASN A 32 -12.19 17.67 19.45
CA ASN A 32 -12.65 16.40 20.02
C ASN A 32 -11.73 15.23 19.60
N SER A 33 -11.46 14.29 20.53
CA SER A 33 -10.65 13.09 20.29
C SER A 33 -11.16 12.22 19.14
N ASN A 34 -12.46 12.24 18.85
CA ASN A 34 -13.08 11.52 17.74
C ASN A 34 -12.48 11.92 16.39
N PHE A 35 -12.05 13.18 16.22
CA PHE A 35 -11.39 13.63 14.98
C PHE A 35 -10.01 13.01 14.82
N TYR A 36 -9.22 12.96 15.91
CA TYR A 36 -7.91 12.32 15.91
C TYR A 36 -8.02 10.80 15.65
N PHE A 37 -9.04 10.16 16.21
CA PHE A 37 -9.36 8.76 15.93
C PHE A 37 -9.64 8.52 14.44
N GLY A 38 -10.47 9.36 13.80
CA GLY A 38 -10.79 9.25 12.38
C GLY A 38 -9.57 9.34 11.46
N ILE A 39 -8.66 10.28 11.73
CA ILE A 39 -7.41 10.43 10.97
C ILE A 39 -6.50 9.20 11.13
N THR A 40 -6.42 8.67 12.35
CA THR A 40 -5.61 7.48 12.63
C THR A 40 -6.16 6.25 11.90
N LEU A 41 -7.49 6.11 11.84
CA LEU A 41 -8.15 5.04 11.08
C LEU A 41 -7.85 5.16 9.58
N ALA A 42 -7.94 6.37 9.01
CA ALA A 42 -7.62 6.62 7.61
C ALA A 42 -6.16 6.30 7.27
N PHE A 43 -5.22 6.63 8.16
CA PHE A 43 -3.81 6.28 8.00
C PHE A 43 -3.60 4.75 7.96
N ASN A 44 -4.20 4.01 8.89
CA ASN A 44 -4.13 2.55 8.92
C ASN A 44 -4.73 1.92 7.65
N ILE A 45 -5.87 2.42 7.18
CA ILE A 45 -6.48 1.97 5.92
C ILE A 45 -5.52 2.20 4.75
N GLY A 46 -4.90 3.39 4.66
CA GLY A 46 -3.88 3.69 3.65
C GLY A 46 -2.70 2.72 3.69
N GLN A 47 -2.23 2.34 4.87
CA GLN A 47 -1.17 1.34 5.03
C GLN A 47 -1.58 -0.06 4.57
N ILE A 48 -2.79 -0.51 4.91
CA ILE A 48 -3.31 -1.83 4.48
C ILE A 48 -3.39 -1.92 2.95
N PHE A 49 -3.88 -0.85 2.31
CA PHE A 49 -3.92 -0.77 0.85
C PHE A 49 -2.52 -0.83 0.23
N LEU A 50 -1.56 -0.06 0.77
CA LEU A 50 -0.17 -0.09 0.30
C LEU A 50 0.42 -1.49 0.42
N PHE A 51 0.24 -2.13 1.58
CA PHE A 51 0.80 -3.45 1.85
C PHE A 51 0.22 -4.52 0.91
N THR A 52 -1.10 -4.47 0.67
CA THR A 52 -1.79 -5.38 -0.23
C THR A 52 -1.32 -5.20 -1.68
N ASP A 53 -1.17 -3.95 -2.15
CA ASP A 53 -0.63 -3.65 -3.48
C ASP A 53 0.82 -4.17 -3.63
N LEU A 54 1.62 -4.08 -2.57
CA LEU A 54 3.03 -4.49 -2.57
C LEU A 54 3.17 -6.01 -2.58
N ILE A 55 2.39 -6.73 -1.77
CA ILE A 55 2.33 -8.20 -1.81
C ILE A 55 1.86 -8.68 -3.18
N PHE A 56 0.81 -8.07 -3.72
CA PHE A 56 0.29 -8.45 -5.03
C PHE A 56 1.34 -8.23 -6.14
N ALA A 57 2.08 -7.12 -6.09
CA ALA A 57 3.19 -6.87 -7.00
C ALA A 57 4.31 -7.91 -6.85
N HIS A 58 4.63 -8.32 -5.62
CA HIS A 58 5.63 -9.33 -5.36
C HIS A 58 5.23 -10.70 -5.93
N ILE A 59 4.02 -11.18 -5.63
CA ILE A 59 3.50 -12.46 -6.16
C ILE A 59 3.47 -12.44 -7.69
N LYS A 60 3.03 -11.33 -8.28
CA LYS A 60 3.01 -11.16 -9.74
C LYS A 60 4.42 -11.23 -10.33
N ARG A 61 5.43 -10.64 -9.68
CA ARG A 61 6.83 -10.71 -10.11
C ARG A 61 7.37 -12.14 -10.08
N GLU A 62 7.13 -12.86 -8.98
CA GLU A 62 7.55 -14.26 -8.82
C GLU A 62 6.88 -15.16 -9.86
N PHE A 63 5.60 -14.92 -10.15
CA PHE A 63 4.88 -15.65 -11.20
C PHE A 63 5.52 -15.44 -12.58
N TYR A 64 5.85 -14.21 -12.97
CA TYR A 64 6.51 -13.99 -14.27
C TYR A 64 7.90 -14.60 -14.33
N PHE A 65 8.68 -14.50 -13.25
CA PHE A 65 10.02 -15.06 -13.19
C PHE A 65 10.01 -16.57 -13.41
N ASN A 66 9.15 -17.29 -12.69
CA ASN A 66 9.00 -18.74 -12.83
C ASN A 66 8.54 -19.15 -14.24
N ASN A 67 7.60 -18.41 -14.84
CA ASN A 67 7.15 -18.69 -16.21
C ASN A 67 8.24 -18.45 -17.26
N ILE A 68 9.06 -17.41 -17.09
CA ILE A 68 10.17 -17.09 -17.99
C ILE A 68 11.26 -18.17 -17.92
N ASP A 69 11.57 -18.67 -16.73
CA ASP A 69 12.54 -19.76 -16.56
C ASP A 69 12.03 -21.06 -17.18
N LEU A 70 10.73 -21.36 -17.03
CA LEU A 70 10.08 -22.49 -17.71
C LEU A 70 10.20 -22.37 -19.23
N PHE A 71 10.02 -21.17 -19.79
CA PHE A 71 10.14 -20.94 -21.23
C PHE A 71 11.58 -21.09 -21.73
N LYS A 72 12.58 -20.61 -20.97
CA LYS A 72 14.00 -20.80 -21.28
C LYS A 72 14.38 -22.29 -21.25
N ILE A 73 13.87 -23.02 -20.25
CA ILE A 73 14.07 -24.46 -20.12
C ILE A 73 13.42 -25.19 -21.30
N CYS A 74 12.14 -24.92 -21.62
CA CYS A 74 11.44 -25.55 -22.74
C CYS A 74 12.16 -25.32 -24.09
N LYS A 75 12.62 -24.08 -24.33
CA LYS A 75 13.42 -23.73 -25.51
C LYS A 75 14.74 -24.51 -25.57
N LYS A 76 15.40 -24.72 -24.44
CA LYS A 76 16.66 -25.49 -24.36
C LYS A 76 16.46 -26.99 -24.61
N ILE A 77 15.29 -27.53 -24.26
CA ILE A 77 14.95 -28.96 -24.45
C ILE A 77 14.32 -29.22 -25.84
N GLY A 78 14.07 -28.17 -26.65
CA GLY A 78 13.48 -28.32 -27.98
C GLY A 78 12.03 -28.83 -27.99
N LYS A 79 11.38 -28.93 -26.83
CA LYS A 79 9.94 -29.21 -26.73
C LYS A 79 9.18 -27.90 -26.72
N SER A 80 8.12 -27.79 -27.52
CA SER A 80 7.22 -26.64 -27.39
C SER A 80 6.51 -26.74 -26.03
N PRO A 81 6.39 -25.62 -25.28
CA PRO A 81 5.56 -25.59 -24.09
C PRO A 81 4.12 -25.82 -24.54
N ARG A 82 3.52 -26.93 -24.11
CA ARG A 82 2.07 -27.12 -24.14
C ARG A 82 1.51 -26.71 -22.79
#